data_AF-A0A259MG38-F1
#
_entry.id   AF-A0A259MG38-F1
#
_cell.length_a   1.000
_cell.length_b   1.000
_cell.length_c   1.000
_cell.angle_alpha   90.00
_cell.angle_beta   90.00
_cell.angle_gamma   90.00
#
_symmetry.space_group_name_H-M   'P 1'
#
loop_
_entity.id
_entity.type
_entity.pdbx_description
1 polymer ?
#
loop_
_entity_poly.entity_id
_entity_poly.type
_entity_poly.pdbx_seq_one_letter_code
_entity_poly.pdbx_strand_id
1 'polypeptide(L)'
;MRALIVALMLSTPACSMNPQYSAPWTVRAVGKAYEARDACLGKHASLHVESGLDVQSVGRAVSANCEAETSALITSSNPHNDTAVTAAIRQDSDFRAKGYVLKARGWNHVRQEIDRDRKD
;
A
#
# COMPACT_ATOMS: atom_id res chain seq x y z
N MET A 1 45.77 17.38 40.19
CA MET A 1 45.63 16.02 39.63
C MET A 1 44.14 15.76 39.46
N ARG A 2 43.57 16.06 38.29
CA ARG A 2 43.27 15.10 37.20
C ARG A 2 42.31 13.98 37.64
N ALA A 3 41.00 14.24 37.53
CA ALA A 3 40.05 13.20 37.17
C ALA A 3 39.36 13.67 35.88
N LEU A 4 39.68 12.97 34.81
CA LEU A 4 39.38 13.32 33.43
C LEU A 4 37.90 13.15 33.12
N ILE A 5 37.39 14.18 32.44
CA ILE A 5 36.17 14.23 31.65
C ILE A 5 36.17 13.08 30.64
N VAL A 6 35.21 12.16 30.75
CA VAL A 6 34.71 11.39 29.58
C VAL A 6 33.20 11.21 29.76
N ALA A 7 32.46 12.33 29.67
CA ALA A 7 31.06 12.28 29.30
C ALA A 7 31.04 11.88 27.83
N LEU A 8 30.87 10.59 27.57
CA LEU A 8 30.69 10.01 26.25
C LEU A 8 29.36 10.54 25.71
N MET A 9 29.40 11.73 25.12
CA MET A 9 28.34 12.28 24.30
C MET A 9 28.12 11.27 23.17
N LEU A 10 27.05 10.48 23.28
CA LEU A 10 26.47 9.76 22.15
C LEU A 10 25.96 10.81 21.15
N SER A 11 26.88 11.38 20.37
CA SER A 11 26.55 12.02 19.10
C SER A 11 26.12 10.90 18.16
N THR A 12 24.86 10.49 18.26
CA THR A 12 24.21 9.88 17.11
C THR A 12 24.33 10.90 15.99
N PRO A 13 24.91 10.56 14.82
CA PRO A 13 24.64 11.37 13.65
C PRO A 13 23.12 11.32 13.51
N ALA A 14 22.48 12.48 13.70
CA ALA A 14 21.08 12.66 13.35
C ALA A 14 20.87 11.93 12.02
N CYS A 15 19.88 11.05 11.96
CA CYS A 15 19.42 10.48 10.70
C CYS A 15 19.30 11.65 9.73
N SER A 16 20.25 11.79 8.82
CA SER A 16 20.14 12.72 7.71
C SER A 16 19.13 12.06 6.79
N MET A 17 17.86 12.19 7.17
CA MET A 17 16.76 12.04 6.26
C MET A 17 16.88 13.23 5.31
N ASN A 18 17.83 13.15 4.38
CA ASN A 18 17.88 14.01 3.23
C ASN A 18 16.58 13.69 2.47
N PRO A 19 15.57 14.58 2.47
CA PRO A 19 14.48 14.41 1.55
C PRO A 19 15.06 14.87 0.23
N GLN A 20 15.74 13.98 -0.51
CA GLN A 20 16.05 14.31 -1.90
C GLN A 20 14.71 14.64 -2.53
N TYR A 21 14.52 15.93 -2.84
CA TYR A 21 13.29 16.48 -3.38
C TYR A 21 12.91 15.65 -4.59
N SER A 22 11.93 14.75 -4.41
CA SER A 22 11.29 14.11 -5.54
C SER A 22 10.65 15.24 -6.34
N ALA A 23 10.94 15.33 -7.63
CA ALA A 23 10.40 16.41 -8.44
C ALA A 23 8.86 16.41 -8.29
N PRO A 24 8.20 17.53 -7.93
CA PRO A 24 6.79 17.51 -7.54
C PRO A 24 5.84 16.86 -8.57
N TRP A 25 6.21 16.93 -9.85
CA TRP A 25 5.49 16.30 -10.94
C TRP A 25 5.59 14.76 -10.95
N THR A 26 6.72 14.16 -10.54
CA THR A 26 6.86 12.70 -10.44
C THR A 26 5.99 12.17 -9.30
N VAL A 27 6.01 12.84 -8.15
CA VAL A 27 5.17 12.49 -6.99
C VAL A 27 3.70 12.53 -7.37
N ARG A 28 3.28 13.59 -8.08
CA ARG A 28 1.89 13.72 -8.55
C ARG A 28 1.50 12.63 -9.56
N ALA A 29 2.40 12.31 -10.50
CA ALA A 29 2.14 11.27 -11.50
C ALA A 29 2.01 9.89 -10.84
N VAL A 30 2.91 9.55 -9.92
CA VAL A 30 2.85 8.31 -9.14
C VAL A 30 1.57 8.24 -8.31
N GLY A 31 1.21 9.33 -7.63
CA GLY A 31 -0.05 9.41 -6.88
C GLY A 31 -1.28 9.11 -7.73
N LYS A 32 -1.37 9.71 -8.93
CA LYS A 32 -2.46 9.41 -9.88
C LYS A 32 -2.46 7.95 -10.35
N ALA A 33 -1.29 7.35 -10.55
CA ALA A 33 -1.19 5.95 -10.94
C ALA A 33 -1.69 5.02 -9.83
N TYR A 34 -1.39 5.34 -8.56
CA TYR A 34 -1.97 4.64 -7.41
C TYR A 34 -3.50 4.78 -7.37
N GLU A 35 -4.03 6.00 -7.51
CA GLU A 35 -5.48 6.26 -7.54
C GLU A 35 -6.18 5.48 -8.66
N ALA A 36 -5.59 5.42 -9.86
CA ALA A 36 -6.15 4.70 -11.00
C ALA A 36 -6.24 3.19 -10.72
N ARG A 37 -5.15 2.59 -10.22
CA ARG A 37 -5.14 1.18 -9.82
C ARG A 37 -6.21 0.91 -8.76
N ASP A 38 -6.28 1.75 -7.74
CA ASP A 38 -7.20 1.58 -6.63
C ASP A 38 -8.68 1.70 -7.04
N ALA A 39 -8.96 2.60 -7.98
CA ALA A 39 -10.28 2.74 -8.58
C ALA A 39 -10.66 1.47 -9.37
N CYS A 40 -9.73 0.91 -10.16
CA CYS A 40 -9.94 -0.36 -10.85
C CYS A 40 -10.23 -1.50 -9.84
N LEU A 41 -9.39 -1.64 -8.81
CA LEU A 41 -9.55 -2.68 -7.79
C LEU A 41 -10.90 -2.57 -7.08
N GLY A 42 -11.30 -1.36 -6.69
CA GLY A 42 -12.61 -1.11 -6.07
C GLY A 42 -13.78 -1.47 -6.98
N LYS A 43 -13.70 -1.07 -8.27
CA LYS A 43 -14.72 -1.38 -9.27
C LYS A 43 -14.88 -2.88 -9.46
N HIS A 44 -13.79 -3.62 -9.68
CA HIS A 44 -13.86 -5.07 -9.90
C HIS A 44 -14.24 -5.84 -8.63
N ALA A 45 -13.79 -5.40 -7.46
CA ALA A 45 -14.20 -6.01 -6.19
C ALA A 45 -15.72 -5.87 -5.91
N SER A 46 -16.34 -4.76 -6.31
CA SER A 46 -17.80 -4.56 -6.14
C SER A 46 -18.65 -5.54 -6.97
N LEU A 47 -18.08 -6.21 -7.96
CA LEU A 47 -18.77 -7.27 -8.72
C LEU A 47 -18.87 -8.59 -7.93
N HIS A 48 -18.19 -8.69 -6.78
CA HIS A 48 -18.08 -9.91 -5.98
C HIS A 48 -18.63 -9.74 -4.55
N VAL A 49 -19.52 -8.78 -4.32
CA VAL A 49 -20.17 -8.53 -3.02
C VAL A 49 -20.89 -9.78 -2.51
N GLU A 50 -21.70 -10.42 -3.36
CA GLU A 50 -22.47 -11.62 -3.00
C GLU A 50 -21.74 -12.93 -3.34
N SER A 51 -20.45 -12.86 -3.71
CA SER A 51 -19.72 -14.05 -4.11
C SER A 51 -19.38 -14.92 -2.90
N GLY A 52 -19.84 -16.17 -2.90
CA GLY A 52 -19.47 -17.18 -1.92
C GLY A 52 -18.04 -17.72 -2.08
N LEU A 53 -17.28 -17.26 -3.08
CA LEU A 53 -15.90 -17.66 -3.29
C LEU A 53 -14.98 -17.09 -2.21
N ASP A 54 -13.86 -17.77 -1.96
CA ASP A 54 -12.86 -17.31 -1.00
C ASP A 54 -12.25 -15.96 -1.43
N VAL A 55 -11.91 -15.13 -0.45
CA VAL A 55 -11.39 -13.78 -0.67
C VAL A 55 -10.07 -13.80 -1.43
N GLN A 56 -9.26 -14.84 -1.25
CA GLN A 56 -7.95 -14.96 -1.87
C GLN A 56 -8.04 -15.27 -3.37
N SER A 57 -8.98 -16.12 -3.81
CA SER A 57 -9.23 -16.38 -5.22
C SER A 57 -9.84 -15.16 -5.91
N VAL A 58 -10.86 -14.54 -5.31
CA VAL A 58 -11.46 -13.32 -5.84
C VAL A 58 -10.45 -12.17 -5.89
N GLY A 59 -9.65 -11.98 -4.84
CA GLY A 59 -8.61 -10.96 -4.81
C GLY A 59 -7.57 -11.14 -5.92
N ARG A 60 -7.14 -12.39 -6.19
CA ARG A 60 -6.24 -12.68 -7.32
C ARG A 60 -6.89 -12.35 -8.67
N ALA A 61 -8.16 -12.71 -8.86
CA ALA A 61 -8.88 -12.38 -10.10
C ALA A 61 -9.05 -10.87 -10.29
N VAL A 62 -9.40 -10.14 -9.22
CA VAL A 62 -9.50 -8.67 -9.23
C VAL A 62 -8.16 -8.02 -9.55
N SER A 63 -7.07 -8.47 -8.93
CA SER A 63 -5.71 -7.98 -9.23
C SER A 63 -5.33 -8.23 -10.69
N ALA A 64 -5.60 -9.44 -11.21
CA ALA A 64 -5.34 -9.78 -12.60
C ALA A 64 -6.14 -8.92 -13.59
N ASN A 65 -7.39 -8.57 -13.26
CA ASN A 65 -8.20 -7.67 -14.10
C ASN A 65 -7.67 -6.23 -14.14
N CYS A 66 -6.87 -5.83 -13.15
CA CYS A 66 -6.26 -4.50 -13.02
C CYS A 66 -4.74 -4.52 -13.30
N GLU A 67 -4.27 -5.49 -14.10
CA GLU A 67 -2.85 -5.61 -14.46
C GLU A 67 -2.36 -4.36 -15.20
N ALA A 68 -3.18 -3.81 -16.10
CA ALA A 68 -2.83 -2.64 -16.90
C ALA A 68 -2.51 -1.41 -16.03
N GLU A 69 -3.36 -1.13 -15.03
CA GLU A 69 -3.14 -0.04 -14.08
C GLU A 69 -1.94 -0.31 -13.17
N THR A 70 -1.74 -1.57 -12.78
CA THR A 70 -0.57 -1.99 -11.99
C THR A 70 0.73 -1.80 -12.78
N SER A 71 0.74 -2.17 -14.06
CA SER A 71 1.85 -1.96 -14.99
C SER A 71 2.13 -0.48 -15.21
N ALA A 72 1.10 0.35 -15.38
CA ALA A 72 1.25 1.80 -15.47
C ALA A 72 1.86 2.40 -14.18
N LEU A 73 1.42 1.91 -13.01
CA LEU A 73 2.00 2.30 -11.72
C LEU A 73 3.47 1.89 -11.60
N ILE A 74 3.84 0.69 -12.03
CA ILE A 74 5.24 0.25 -12.07
C ILE A 74 6.06 1.18 -12.96
N THR A 75 5.60 1.46 -14.18
CA THR A 75 6.30 2.37 -15.11
C THR A 75 6.49 3.76 -14.51
N SER A 76 5.48 4.31 -13.81
CA SER A 76 5.58 5.63 -13.19
C SER A 76 6.47 5.66 -11.95
N SER A 77 6.51 4.56 -11.18
CA SER A 77 7.17 4.52 -9.87
C SER A 77 8.59 3.96 -9.92
N ASN A 78 8.93 3.25 -11.00
CA ASN A 78 10.18 2.52 -11.14
C ASN A 78 10.96 2.91 -12.41
N PRO A 79 11.41 4.17 -12.53
CA PRO A 79 12.11 4.66 -13.73
C PRO A 79 13.44 3.94 -14.01
N HIS A 80 14.00 3.27 -13.00
CA HIS A 80 15.26 2.53 -13.10
C HIS A 80 15.07 1.02 -13.28
N ASN A 81 13.83 0.55 -13.42
CA ASN A 81 13.50 -0.87 -13.64
C ASN A 81 14.05 -1.82 -12.56
N ASP A 82 14.07 -1.38 -11.29
CA ASP A 82 14.42 -2.22 -10.16
C ASP A 82 13.40 -3.35 -9.99
N THR A 83 13.85 -4.60 -10.05
CA THR A 83 12.98 -5.77 -9.96
C THR A 83 12.30 -5.91 -8.59
N ALA A 84 12.94 -5.44 -7.51
CA ALA A 84 12.37 -5.46 -6.16
C ALA A 84 11.20 -4.47 -6.04
N VAL A 85 11.31 -3.28 -6.64
CA VAL A 85 10.21 -2.29 -6.68
C VAL A 85 9.03 -2.83 -7.48
N THR A 86 9.29 -3.43 -8.64
CA THR A 86 8.26 -4.09 -9.46
C THR A 86 7.54 -5.19 -8.67
N ALA A 87 8.29 -6.06 -7.99
CA ALA A 87 7.72 -7.14 -7.17
C ALA A 87 6.87 -6.58 -6.01
N ALA A 88 7.37 -5.55 -5.32
CA ALA A 88 6.66 -4.91 -4.22
C ALA A 88 5.33 -4.29 -4.67
N ILE A 89 5.30 -3.60 -5.83
CA ILE A 89 4.07 -3.01 -6.37
C ILE A 89 3.06 -4.10 -6.77
N ARG A 90 3.51 -5.20 -7.39
CA ARG A 90 2.62 -6.33 -7.70
C ARG A 90 2.04 -6.96 -6.44
N GLN A 91 2.87 -7.18 -5.42
CA GLN A 91 2.44 -7.71 -4.13
C GLN A 91 1.47 -6.78 -3.39
N ASP A 92 1.71 -5.46 -3.42
CA ASP A 92 0.78 -4.47 -2.87
C ASP A 92 -0.57 -4.52 -3.60
N SER A 93 -0.56 -4.65 -4.93
CA SER A 93 -1.78 -4.73 -5.74
C SER A 93 -2.61 -5.97 -5.39
N ASP A 94 -1.97 -7.13 -5.23
CA ASP A 94 -2.62 -8.37 -4.78
C ASP A 94 -3.19 -8.25 -3.35
N PHE A 95 -2.42 -7.63 -2.45
CA PHE A 95 -2.85 -7.41 -1.07
C PHE A 95 -4.07 -6.49 -1.01
N ARG A 96 -4.02 -5.37 -1.73
CA ARG A 96 -5.10 -4.38 -1.75
C ARG A 96 -6.34 -4.91 -2.44
N ALA A 97 -6.21 -5.71 -3.50
CA ALA A 97 -7.34 -6.38 -4.13
C ALA A 97 -8.18 -7.17 -3.11
N LYS A 98 -7.52 -7.95 -2.23
CA LYS A 98 -8.19 -8.67 -1.14
C LYS A 98 -8.88 -7.72 -0.16
N GLY A 99 -8.22 -6.62 0.19
CA GLY A 99 -8.80 -5.58 1.05
C GLY A 99 -10.07 -4.95 0.45
N TYR A 100 -10.08 -4.68 -0.85
CA TYR A 100 -11.27 -4.18 -1.56
C TYR A 100 -12.39 -5.21 -1.59
N VAL A 101 -12.09 -6.50 -1.77
CA VAL A 101 -13.09 -7.58 -1.71
C VAL A 101 -13.72 -7.65 -0.31
N LEU A 102 -12.91 -7.64 0.75
CA LEU A 102 -13.42 -7.62 2.13
C LEU A 102 -14.29 -6.39 2.40
N LYS A 103 -13.85 -5.22 1.93
CA LYS A 103 -14.61 -3.97 2.05
C LYS A 103 -15.95 -4.06 1.32
N ALA A 104 -15.95 -4.58 0.09
CA ALA A 104 -17.16 -4.76 -0.71
C ALA A 104 -18.16 -5.71 -0.02
N ARG A 105 -17.65 -6.74 0.67
CA ARG A 105 -18.44 -7.70 1.46
C ARG A 105 -18.84 -7.19 2.86
N GLY A 106 -18.64 -5.90 3.17
CA GLY A 106 -19.10 -5.30 4.42
C GLY A 106 -18.26 -5.61 5.67
N TRP A 107 -17.09 -6.25 5.54
CA TRP A 107 -16.26 -6.65 6.70
C TRP A 107 -15.81 -5.47 7.57
N ASN A 108 -15.68 -4.28 6.97
CA ASN A 108 -15.31 -3.07 7.71
C ASN A 108 -16.44 -2.52 8.59
N HIS A 109 -17.70 -2.79 8.26
CA HIS A 109 -18.86 -2.36 9.07
C HIS A 109 -19.12 -3.36 10.21
N VAL A 110 -19.10 -4.67 9.91
CA VAL A 110 -19.30 -5.73 10.91
C VAL A 110 -18.26 -5.67 12.04
N ARG A 111 -16.99 -5.38 11.72
CA ARG A 111 -15.92 -5.22 12.73
C ARG A 111 -16.22 -4.07 13.70
N GLN A 112 -16.73 -2.94 13.20
CA GLN A 112 -17.03 -1.76 14.01
C GLN A 112 -18.25 -1.97 14.92
N GLU A 113 -19.23 -2.77 14.49
CA GLU A 113 -20.37 -3.17 15.31
C GLU A 113 -19.94 -4.11 16.44
N ILE A 114 -19.17 -5.17 16.13
CA ILE A 114 -18.65 -6.10 17.14
C ILE A 114 -17.74 -5.40 18.19
N ASP A 115 -16.95 -4.41 17.77
CA ASP A 115 -16.09 -3.65 18.68
C ASP A 115 -16.88 -2.62 19.51
N ARG A 116 -18.08 -2.22 19.06
CA ARG A 116 -19.02 -1.39 19.85
C ARG A 116 -19.69 -2.22 20.93
N ASP A 117 -20.22 -3.39 20.57
CA ASP A 117 -20.93 -4.29 21.49
C ASP A 117 -20.04 -4.87 22.61
N ARG A 118 -18.71 -4.81 22.46
CA ARG A 118 -17.75 -5.21 23.50
C ARG A 118 -17.44 -4.10 24.50
N LYS A 119 -17.80 -2.85 24.19
CA LYS A 119 -17.56 -1.70 25.09
C LYS A 119 -18.75 -1.42 26.01
N ASP A 120 -19.89 -2.04 25.75
CA ASP A 120 -21.10 -2.00 26.57
C ASP A 120 -21.16 -3.22 27.52
#